data_AF-A0A7R9Y999-F1
#
_entry.id   AF-A0A7R9Y999-F1
#
_cell.length_a   1.000
_cell.length_b   1.000
_cell.length_c   1.000
_cell.angle_alpha   90.00
_cell.angle_beta   90.00
_cell.angle_gamma   90.00
#
_symmetry.space_group_name_H-M   'P 1'
#
loop_
_entity.id
_entity.type
_entity.pdbx_description
1 polymer ?
#
loop_
_entity_poly.entity_id
_entity_poly.type
_entity_poly.pdbx_seq_one_letter_code
_entity_poly.pdbx_strand_id
1 'polypeptide(L)'
;MTPFSPRMALMIFLGLLPQQTCLVLPSAARPAARKSTALNVMLRQRDTQHIWAGVDTMNKFERLAAEEELELGRQVQAALLLDQLRYDDDGKPLSADKWAAAAGVSVEELVAALERAQAARRVLILSNLRLAASVARKFVGRGLTFEELVQEGVMGMDRAVTLFDPSRKVRFSTYAIQWIEQRIRMALKRCVEREWQDAVVAHWVTDAAFLRTICLGMGC
;
A
#
# COMPACT_ATOMS: atom_id res chain seq x y z
N MET A 1 18.64 25.51 -27.20
CA MET A 1 17.44 25.01 -27.90
C MET A 1 16.48 24.51 -26.83
N THR A 2 15.59 25.38 -26.37
CA THR A 2 14.57 25.05 -25.36
C THR A 2 13.38 24.36 -26.07
N PRO A 3 12.78 23.32 -25.49
CA PRO A 3 11.93 22.42 -26.27
C PRO A 3 10.50 22.93 -26.52
N PHE A 4 10.11 24.10 -26.01
CA PHE A 4 8.74 24.59 -26.19
C PHE A 4 8.65 26.10 -26.46
N SER A 5 7.83 26.44 -27.46
CA SER A 5 7.47 27.82 -27.82
C SER A 5 6.71 28.50 -26.68
N PRO A 6 6.89 29.81 -26.45
CA PRO A 6 6.16 30.58 -25.42
C PRO A 6 4.63 30.45 -25.54
N ARG A 7 4.14 30.14 -26.75
CA ARG A 7 2.72 29.92 -27.04
C ARG A 7 2.17 28.65 -26.39
N MET A 8 3.00 27.63 -26.17
CA MET A 8 2.59 26.38 -25.51
C MET A 8 2.47 26.52 -23.99
N ALA A 9 3.34 27.32 -23.37
CA ALA A 9 3.27 27.60 -21.93
C ALA A 9 1.98 28.37 -21.56
N LEU A 10 1.55 29.29 -22.43
CA LEU A 10 0.31 30.06 -22.23
C LEU A 10 -0.96 29.20 -22.34
N MET A 11 -0.95 28.15 -23.18
CA MET A 11 -2.10 27.24 -23.32
C MET A 11 -2.26 26.28 -22.12
N ILE A 12 -1.16 25.92 -21.46
CA ILE A 12 -1.19 25.15 -20.21
C ILE A 12 -1.75 26.02 -19.06
N PHE A 13 -1.39 27.30 -19.03
CA PHE A 13 -1.78 28.22 -17.94
C PHE A 13 -3.25 28.67 -18.00
N LEU A 14 -3.85 28.73 -19.19
CA LEU A 14 -5.25 29.13 -19.39
C LEU A 14 -6.25 27.96 -19.40
N GLY A 15 -5.78 26.71 -19.20
CA GLY A 15 -6.65 25.53 -19.22
C GLY A 15 -7.27 25.22 -20.60
N LEU A 16 -6.74 25.82 -21.67
CA LEU A 16 -7.26 25.74 -23.05
C LEU A 16 -6.43 24.76 -23.90
N LEU A 17 -6.15 23.56 -23.39
CA LEU A 17 -5.80 22.46 -24.28
C LEU A 17 -7.04 22.12 -25.11
N PRO A 18 -6.94 21.95 -26.44
CA PRO A 18 -8.05 21.51 -27.26
C PRO A 18 -8.41 20.10 -26.80
N GLN A 19 -9.51 20.00 -26.05
CA GLN A 19 -10.18 18.73 -25.85
C GLN A 19 -10.69 18.25 -27.20
N GLN A 20 -10.64 16.93 -27.40
CA GLN A 20 -11.10 16.13 -28.55
C GLN A 20 -9.93 15.75 -29.49
N THR A 21 -9.47 14.49 -29.53
CA THR A 21 -10.29 13.31 -29.82
C THR A 21 -9.59 12.01 -29.35
N CYS A 22 -10.12 11.39 -28.31
CA CYS A 22 -10.30 9.95 -28.31
C CYS A 22 -11.63 9.67 -27.58
N LEU A 23 -12.70 9.72 -28.37
CA LEU A 23 -14.00 9.19 -28.02
C LEU A 23 -13.85 7.67 -27.85
N VAL A 24 -13.75 7.22 -26.61
CA VAL A 24 -14.45 5.99 -26.20
C VAL A 24 -15.61 6.45 -25.34
N LEU A 25 -16.81 6.12 -25.81
CA LEU A 25 -18.11 6.35 -25.21
C LEU A 25 -18.12 6.12 -23.69
N PRO A 26 -19.05 6.77 -22.94
CA PRO A 26 -19.36 6.34 -21.59
C PRO A 26 -19.93 4.92 -21.68
N SER A 27 -19.10 3.92 -21.39
CA SER A 27 -19.59 2.58 -21.11
C SER A 27 -20.55 2.73 -19.95
N ALA A 28 -21.82 2.42 -20.21
CA ALA A 28 -22.85 2.17 -19.22
C ALA A 28 -22.25 1.57 -17.96
N ALA A 29 -22.67 2.11 -16.82
CA ALA A 29 -22.33 1.70 -15.47
C ALA A 29 -21.89 0.23 -15.42
N ARG A 30 -20.57 0.01 -15.37
CA ARG A 30 -20.06 -1.19 -14.71
C ARG A 30 -20.18 -0.87 -13.23
N PRO A 31 -21.03 -1.55 -12.44
CA PRO A 31 -20.87 -1.52 -11.00
C PRO A 31 -19.48 -2.12 -10.76
N ALA A 32 -18.49 -1.24 -10.54
CA ALA A 32 -17.15 -1.66 -10.20
C ALA A 32 -17.30 -2.47 -8.93
N ALA A 33 -17.09 -3.76 -9.09
CA ALA A 33 -17.24 -4.80 -8.09
C ALA A 33 -16.96 -4.28 -6.69
N ARG A 34 -17.95 -4.47 -5.82
CA ARG A 34 -17.91 -4.40 -4.36
C ARG A 34 -16.86 -5.42 -3.85
N LYS A 35 -15.60 -5.30 -4.25
CA LYS A 35 -14.48 -6.03 -3.66
C LYS A 35 -14.21 -5.34 -2.34
N SER A 36 -15.01 -5.74 -1.36
CA SER A 36 -14.76 -5.62 0.06
C SER A 36 -13.28 -5.34 0.33
N THR A 37 -13.00 -4.07 0.63
CA THR A 37 -11.78 -3.67 1.32
C THR A 37 -12.15 -3.17 2.71
N ALA A 38 -13.14 -3.84 3.32
CA ALA A 38 -13.41 -3.88 4.76
C ALA A 38 -12.13 -4.17 5.55
N LEU A 39 -11.29 -5.04 4.97
CA LEU A 39 -10.05 -5.48 5.59
C LEU A 39 -9.09 -4.34 5.88
N ASN A 40 -9.18 -3.25 5.11
CA ASN A 40 -8.34 -2.08 5.29
C ASN A 40 -8.74 -1.21 6.49
N VAL A 41 -9.85 -1.47 7.19
CA VAL A 41 -10.38 -0.55 8.21
C VAL A 41 -10.13 -1.01 9.66
N MET A 42 -10.00 -2.32 9.96
CA MET A 42 -9.46 -2.77 11.26
C MET A 42 -7.96 -3.10 11.20
N LEU A 43 -7.46 -3.57 10.04
CA LEU A 43 -6.02 -3.67 9.76
C LEU A 43 -5.46 -2.36 9.18
N ARG A 44 -6.02 -1.22 9.61
CA ARG A 44 -5.68 0.10 9.09
C ARG A 44 -4.29 0.54 9.59
N GLN A 45 -3.28 0.11 8.85
CA GLN A 45 -2.12 0.90 8.41
C GLN A 45 -1.48 1.83 9.45
N ARG A 46 -0.53 1.30 10.23
CA ARG A 46 0.74 1.99 10.61
C ARG A 46 1.71 1.14 11.46
N ASP A 47 1.26 0.04 12.08
CA ASP A 47 2.15 -0.76 12.96
C ASP A 47 3.39 -1.30 12.25
N THR A 48 3.31 -1.63 10.96
CA THR A 48 4.43 -2.25 10.25
C THR A 48 5.46 -1.27 9.71
N GLN A 49 5.11 0.02 9.57
CA GLN A 49 6.01 1.05 9.05
C GLN A 49 7.16 1.39 10.00
N HIS A 50 7.05 1.02 11.28
CA HIS A 50 8.10 1.22 12.28
C HIS A 50 8.75 -0.09 12.75
N ILE A 51 8.41 -1.23 12.12
CA ILE A 51 8.97 -2.52 12.52
C ILE A 51 10.49 -2.58 12.29
N TRP A 52 10.98 -1.93 11.24
CA TRP A 52 12.40 -1.84 10.97
C TRP A 52 13.04 -0.80 11.89
N ALA A 53 13.74 -1.27 12.92
CA ALA A 53 14.62 -0.45 13.77
C ALA A 53 16.10 -0.88 13.65
N GLY A 54 16.50 -1.35 12.45
CA GLY A 54 17.86 -1.78 12.16
C GLY A 54 18.11 -3.28 12.30
N VAL A 55 19.37 -3.69 12.10
CA VAL A 55 19.79 -5.10 11.98
C VAL A 55 19.47 -5.93 13.23
N ASP A 56 19.49 -5.30 14.40
CA ASP A 56 19.20 -5.97 15.68
C ASP A 56 17.76 -6.47 15.77
N THR A 57 16.81 -5.83 15.06
CA THR A 57 15.42 -6.32 14.98
C THR A 57 15.30 -7.62 14.20
N MET A 58 16.17 -7.86 13.21
CA MET A 58 16.13 -9.05 12.36
C MET A 58 16.63 -10.32 13.05
N ASN A 59 17.51 -10.18 14.04
CA ASN A 59 18.12 -11.32 14.73
C ASN A 59 17.29 -11.79 15.93
N LYS A 60 16.27 -11.02 16.33
CA LYS A 60 15.39 -11.35 17.46
C LYS A 60 14.37 -12.43 17.16
N PHE A 61 14.01 -12.63 15.88
CA PHE A 61 12.96 -13.56 15.49
C PHE A 61 13.55 -14.78 14.79
N GLU A 62 13.26 -15.95 15.35
CA GLU A 62 13.65 -17.21 14.76
C GLU A 62 12.87 -17.51 13.48
N ARG A 63 13.45 -18.37 12.65
CA ARG A 63 12.83 -18.80 11.40
C ARG A 63 11.72 -19.80 11.71
N LEU A 64 10.50 -19.46 11.32
CA LEU A 64 9.34 -20.33 11.48
C LEU A 64 9.50 -21.68 10.76
N ALA A 65 9.03 -22.73 11.42
CA ALA A 65 8.78 -24.01 10.81
C ALA A 65 7.63 -23.91 9.79
N ALA A 66 7.58 -24.85 8.84
CA ALA A 66 6.54 -24.83 7.81
C ALA A 66 5.13 -24.95 8.41
N GLU A 67 4.95 -25.77 9.45
CA GLU A 67 3.65 -25.95 10.11
C GLU A 67 3.19 -24.69 10.84
N GLU A 68 4.11 -23.96 11.47
CA GLU A 68 3.84 -22.68 12.11
C GLU A 68 3.40 -21.63 11.09
N GLU A 69 4.08 -21.53 9.94
CA GLU A 69 3.65 -20.64 8.84
C GLU A 69 2.20 -20.93 8.41
N LEU A 70 1.82 -22.21 8.34
CA LEU A 70 0.46 -22.62 7.98
C LEU A 70 -0.55 -22.26 9.05
N GLU A 71 -0.22 -22.45 10.33
CA GLU A 71 -1.11 -22.10 11.44
C GLU A 71 -1.35 -20.60 11.54
N LEU A 72 -0.28 -19.80 11.50
CA LEU A 72 -0.40 -18.34 11.48
C LEU A 72 -1.21 -17.86 10.27
N GLY A 73 -0.98 -18.47 9.11
CA GLY A 73 -1.77 -18.19 7.91
C GLY A 73 -3.25 -18.51 8.09
N ARG A 74 -3.61 -19.64 8.73
CA ARG A 74 -5.01 -19.99 9.02
C ARG A 74 -5.68 -18.96 9.93
N GLN A 75 -4.99 -18.51 10.98
CA GLN A 75 -5.50 -17.49 11.89
C GLN A 75 -5.76 -16.17 11.16
N VAL A 76 -4.85 -15.74 10.29
CA VAL A 76 -5.06 -14.56 9.44
C VAL A 76 -6.29 -14.76 8.55
N GLN A 77 -6.38 -15.87 7.81
CA GLN A 77 -7.50 -16.14 6.90
C GLN A 77 -8.85 -16.19 7.62
N ALA A 78 -8.92 -16.77 8.81
CA ALA A 78 -10.13 -16.78 9.62
C ALA A 78 -10.62 -15.35 9.94
N ALA A 79 -9.72 -14.44 10.31
CA ALA A 79 -10.09 -13.05 10.55
C ALA A 79 -10.54 -12.31 9.28
N LEU A 80 -9.99 -12.66 8.10
CA LEU A 80 -10.47 -12.08 6.83
C LEU A 80 -11.92 -12.46 6.55
N LEU A 81 -12.32 -13.69 6.89
CA LEU A 81 -13.70 -14.14 6.74
C LEU A 81 -14.62 -13.41 7.70
N LEU A 82 -14.20 -13.23 8.97
CA LEU A 82 -14.96 -12.45 9.95
C LEU A 82 -15.16 -11.00 9.49
N ASP A 83 -14.13 -10.39 8.92
CA ASP A 83 -14.19 -9.02 8.42
C ASP A 83 -15.15 -8.83 7.23
N GLN A 84 -15.43 -9.88 6.44
CA GLN A 84 -16.47 -9.82 5.40
C GLN A 84 -17.88 -9.64 5.97
N LEU A 85 -18.10 -10.07 7.21
CA LEU A 85 -19.37 -9.98 7.93
C LEU A 85 -19.49 -8.72 8.77
N ARG A 86 -18.52 -7.80 8.71
CA ARG A 86 -18.44 -6.63 9.59
C ARG A 86 -19.43 -5.51 9.22
N TYR A 87 -19.88 -5.48 7.97
CA TYR A 87 -20.68 -4.37 7.43
C TYR A 87 -22.08 -4.84 7.08
N ASP A 88 -23.08 -3.99 7.33
CA ASP A 88 -24.45 -4.21 6.86
C ASP A 88 -24.62 -3.95 5.36
N ASP A 89 -25.84 -4.16 4.85
CA ASP A 89 -26.15 -3.95 3.43
C ASP A 89 -25.94 -2.50 2.97
N ASP A 90 -26.09 -1.54 3.88
CA ASP A 90 -25.84 -0.11 3.66
C ASP A 90 -24.34 0.25 3.76
N GLY A 91 -23.48 -0.71 4.11
CA GLY A 91 -22.04 -0.51 4.27
C GLY A 91 -21.65 0.17 5.59
N LYS A 92 -22.54 0.22 6.59
CA LYS A 92 -22.22 0.69 7.93
C LYS A 92 -21.65 -0.46 8.79
N PRO A 93 -20.66 -0.18 9.64
CA PRO A 93 -20.11 -1.20 10.53
C PRO A 93 -21.15 -1.64 11.55
N LEU A 94 -21.30 -2.95 11.72
CA LEU A 94 -22.18 -3.57 12.70
C LEU A 94 -21.65 -3.32 14.12
N SER A 95 -22.57 -3.28 15.10
CA SER A 95 -22.18 -3.36 16.51
C SER A 95 -21.53 -4.72 16.80
N ALA A 96 -20.71 -4.79 17.85
CA ALA A 96 -20.00 -6.02 18.21
C ALA A 96 -20.96 -7.22 18.36
N ASP A 97 -22.11 -7.01 19.01
CA ASP A 97 -23.13 -8.06 19.21
C ASP A 97 -23.72 -8.56 17.88
N LYS A 98 -24.03 -7.64 16.95
CA LYS A 98 -24.59 -8.00 15.64
C LYS A 98 -23.54 -8.66 14.75
N TRP A 99 -22.29 -8.24 14.84
CA TRP A 99 -21.18 -8.85 14.10
C TRP A 99 -20.91 -10.27 14.59
N ALA A 100 -20.84 -10.47 15.90
CA ALA A 100 -20.67 -11.78 16.53
C ALA A 100 -21.83 -12.72 16.16
N ALA A 101 -23.07 -12.23 16.23
CA ALA A 101 -24.25 -12.97 15.79
C ALA A 101 -24.20 -13.35 14.30
N ALA A 102 -23.76 -12.45 13.42
CA ALA A 102 -23.61 -12.74 12.00
C ALA A 102 -22.51 -13.80 11.72
N ALA A 103 -21.46 -13.82 12.54
CA ALA A 103 -20.38 -14.80 12.48
C ALA A 103 -20.73 -16.13 13.19
N GLY A 104 -21.83 -16.19 13.95
CA GLY A 104 -22.24 -17.38 14.70
C GLY A 104 -21.32 -17.70 15.89
N VAL A 105 -20.66 -16.70 16.45
CA VAL A 105 -19.72 -16.82 17.59
C VAL A 105 -20.10 -15.85 18.70
N SER A 106 -19.54 -16.03 19.91
CA SER A 106 -19.68 -15.04 20.97
C SER A 106 -18.87 -13.77 20.66
N VAL A 107 -19.20 -12.66 21.32
CA VAL A 107 -18.44 -11.40 21.17
C VAL A 107 -17.00 -11.59 21.66
N GLU A 108 -16.81 -12.35 22.74
CA GLU A 108 -15.49 -12.69 23.28
C GLU A 108 -14.68 -13.53 22.31
N GLU A 109 -15.29 -14.53 21.67
CA GLU A 109 -14.65 -15.37 20.66
C GLU A 109 -14.25 -14.57 19.42
N LEU A 110 -15.12 -13.65 18.98
CA LEU A 110 -14.86 -12.74 17.88
C LEU A 110 -13.64 -11.87 18.18
N VAL A 111 -13.61 -11.20 19.33
CA VAL A 111 -12.48 -10.34 19.74
C VAL A 111 -11.20 -11.16 19.84
N ALA A 112 -11.23 -12.32 20.50
CA ALA A 112 -10.07 -13.19 20.65
C ALA A 112 -9.55 -13.73 19.30
N ALA A 113 -10.43 -13.99 18.33
CA ALA A 113 -10.03 -14.39 16.98
C ALA A 113 -9.30 -13.25 16.23
N LEU A 114 -9.81 -12.03 16.34
CA LEU A 114 -9.19 -10.85 15.71
C LEU A 114 -7.82 -10.53 16.32
N GLU A 115 -7.70 -10.58 17.64
CA GLU A 115 -6.42 -10.36 18.33
C GLU A 115 -5.38 -11.41 17.97
N ARG A 116 -5.77 -12.69 17.95
CA ARG A 116 -4.89 -13.78 17.50
C ARG A 116 -4.43 -13.58 16.06
N ALA A 117 -5.34 -13.21 15.16
CA ALA A 117 -4.98 -12.95 13.76
C ALA A 117 -4.01 -11.77 13.61
N GLN A 118 -4.20 -10.69 14.38
CA GLN A 118 -3.28 -9.56 14.38
C GLN A 118 -1.89 -9.95 14.91
N ALA A 119 -1.85 -10.73 16.00
CA ALA A 119 -0.60 -11.28 16.52
C ALA A 119 0.08 -12.20 15.49
N ALA A 120 -0.67 -13.11 14.87
CA ALA A 120 -0.18 -14.04 13.87
C ALA A 120 0.43 -13.34 12.66
N ARG A 121 -0.27 -12.32 12.16
CA ARG A 121 0.23 -11.45 11.08
C ARG A 121 1.55 -10.78 11.47
N ARG A 122 1.66 -10.23 12.69
CA ARG A 122 2.90 -9.63 13.19
C ARG A 122 4.03 -10.65 13.24
N VAL A 123 3.81 -11.81 13.85
CA VAL A 123 4.83 -12.87 13.95
C VAL A 123 5.29 -13.33 12.56
N LEU A 124 4.36 -13.54 11.63
CA LEU A 124 4.68 -13.99 10.27
C LEU A 124 5.53 -12.97 9.50
N ILE A 125 5.24 -11.66 9.64
CA ILE A 125 6.04 -10.58 9.04
C ILE A 125 7.42 -10.49 9.72
N LEU A 126 7.44 -10.43 11.05
CA LEU A 126 8.65 -10.23 11.86
C LEU A 126 9.68 -11.35 11.64
N SER A 127 9.22 -12.60 11.62
CA SER A 127 10.08 -13.77 11.37
C SER A 127 10.66 -13.80 9.96
N ASN A 128 10.10 -13.02 9.03
CA ASN A 128 10.53 -12.96 7.64
C ASN A 128 11.22 -11.62 7.27
N LEU A 129 11.50 -10.73 8.21
CA LEU A 129 12.16 -9.44 7.90
C LEU A 129 13.49 -9.59 7.15
N ARG A 130 14.27 -10.62 7.48
CA ARG A 130 15.53 -10.95 6.78
C ARG A 130 15.33 -11.17 5.29
N LEU A 131 14.18 -11.76 4.91
CA LEU A 131 13.82 -11.96 3.50
C LEU A 131 13.59 -10.61 2.82
N ALA A 132 12.79 -9.72 3.42
CA ALA A 132 12.54 -8.38 2.88
C ALA A 132 13.85 -7.61 2.67
N ALA A 133 14.73 -7.61 3.67
CA ALA A 133 16.07 -7.00 3.56
C ALA A 133 16.93 -7.62 2.45
N SER A 134 16.90 -8.95 2.31
CA SER A 134 17.65 -9.64 1.25
C SER A 134 17.17 -9.30 -0.16
N VAL A 135 15.86 -9.11 -0.34
CA VAL A 135 15.26 -8.72 -1.61
C VAL A 135 15.55 -7.24 -1.91
N ALA A 136 15.38 -6.37 -0.91
CA ALA A 136 15.61 -4.93 -1.02
C ALA A 136 17.05 -4.59 -1.45
N ARG A 137 18.05 -5.38 -1.02
CA ARG A 137 19.45 -5.20 -1.42
C ARG A 137 19.66 -5.14 -2.93
N LYS A 138 18.83 -5.83 -3.73
CA LYS A 138 18.93 -5.83 -5.21
C LYS A 138 18.57 -4.47 -5.84
N PHE A 139 17.90 -3.59 -5.10
CA PHE A 139 17.33 -2.34 -5.59
C PHE A 139 18.03 -1.08 -5.06
N VAL A 140 19.09 -1.23 -4.25
CA VAL A 140 19.89 -0.11 -3.72
C VAL A 140 20.53 0.69 -4.86
N GLY A 141 20.68 2.00 -4.66
CA GLY A 141 21.31 2.91 -5.63
C GLY A 141 20.36 3.40 -6.74
N ARG A 142 19.04 3.34 -6.52
CA ARG A 142 18.00 3.71 -7.51
C ARG A 142 17.07 4.84 -7.03
N GLY A 143 17.59 5.76 -6.20
CA GLY A 143 16.85 6.93 -5.70
C GLY A 143 16.25 6.78 -4.30
N LEU A 144 16.01 5.56 -3.83
CA LEU A 144 15.58 5.29 -2.45
C LEU A 144 16.74 4.75 -1.60
N THR A 145 16.74 5.12 -0.32
CA THR A 145 17.65 4.57 0.69
C THR A 145 17.34 3.09 0.95
N PHE A 146 18.30 2.35 1.51
CA PHE A 146 18.07 0.94 1.85
C PHE A 146 16.92 0.75 2.84
N GLU A 147 16.80 1.64 3.83
CA GLU A 147 15.72 1.59 4.83
C GLU A 147 14.35 1.78 4.19
N GLU A 148 14.21 2.77 3.30
CA GLU A 148 12.96 2.98 2.55
C GLU A 148 12.60 1.76 1.69
N LEU A 149 13.58 1.14 1.02
CA LEU A 149 13.36 -0.08 0.25
C LEU A 149 12.90 -1.25 1.13
N VAL A 150 13.48 -1.40 2.32
CA VAL A 150 13.05 -2.43 3.29
C VAL A 150 11.64 -2.16 3.77
N GLN A 151 11.30 -0.92 4.10
CA GLN A 151 9.95 -0.53 4.52
C GLN A 151 8.91 -0.81 3.43
N GLU A 152 9.24 -0.49 2.19
CA GLU A 152 8.43 -0.82 1.02
C GLU A 152 8.28 -2.33 0.83
N GLY A 153 9.36 -3.09 1.09
CA GLY A 153 9.34 -4.54 1.11
C GLY A 153 8.44 -5.12 2.21
N VAL A 154 8.49 -4.58 3.42
CA VAL A 154 7.62 -4.96 4.56
C VAL A 154 6.15 -4.68 4.22
N MET A 155 5.84 -3.54 3.60
CA MET A 155 4.49 -3.24 3.09
C MET A 155 4.04 -4.22 1.98
N GLY A 156 4.96 -4.73 1.16
CA GLY A 156 4.67 -5.77 0.18
C GLY A 156 4.38 -7.12 0.86
N MET A 157 5.18 -7.47 1.87
CA MET A 157 5.01 -8.69 2.65
C MET A 157 3.69 -8.71 3.43
N ASP A 158 3.29 -7.57 3.97
CA ASP A 158 2.00 -7.35 4.62
C ASP A 158 0.81 -7.76 3.73
N ARG A 159 0.90 -7.36 2.45
CA ARG A 159 -0.06 -7.76 1.43
C ARG A 159 0.03 -9.26 1.12
N ALA A 160 1.23 -9.83 1.11
CA ALA A 160 1.43 -11.26 0.94
C ALA A 160 0.76 -12.06 2.06
N VAL A 161 0.89 -11.64 3.33
CA VAL A 161 0.24 -12.33 4.47
C VAL A 161 -1.26 -12.37 4.31
N THR A 162 -1.86 -11.25 3.90
CA THR A 162 -3.31 -11.16 3.64
C THR A 162 -3.77 -12.16 2.57
N LEU A 163 -2.95 -12.38 1.54
CA LEU A 163 -3.31 -13.21 0.40
C LEU A 163 -2.70 -14.61 0.46
N PHE A 164 -2.03 -14.96 1.56
CA PHE A 164 -1.37 -16.25 1.70
C PHE A 164 -2.42 -17.33 1.96
N ASP A 165 -2.35 -18.40 1.18
CA ASP A 165 -3.27 -19.53 1.24
C ASP A 165 -2.56 -20.76 1.84
N PRO A 166 -2.86 -21.11 3.11
CA PRO A 166 -2.23 -22.25 3.79
C PRO A 166 -2.58 -23.60 3.15
N SER A 167 -3.66 -23.71 2.38
CA SER A 167 -4.08 -24.99 1.78
C SER A 167 -3.11 -25.46 0.69
N ARG A 168 -2.38 -24.53 0.07
CA ARG A 168 -1.46 -24.81 -1.05
C ARG A 168 -0.15 -25.49 -0.63
N LYS A 169 0.11 -25.62 0.68
CA LYS A 169 1.34 -26.24 1.23
C LYS A 169 2.65 -25.67 0.66
N VAL A 170 2.64 -24.40 0.24
CA VAL A 170 3.83 -23.67 -0.20
C VAL A 170 4.40 -22.86 0.95
N ARG A 171 5.73 -22.71 1.00
CA ARG A 171 6.39 -21.86 2.00
C ARG A 171 5.96 -20.41 1.81
N PHE A 172 5.75 -19.70 2.93
CA PHE A 172 5.37 -18.30 2.89
C PHE A 172 6.42 -17.45 2.16
N SER A 173 7.71 -17.73 2.38
CA SER A 173 8.83 -17.03 1.74
C SER A 173 8.77 -17.05 0.21
N THR A 174 8.42 -18.20 -0.38
CA THR A 174 8.26 -18.37 -1.83
C THR A 174 7.20 -17.43 -2.38
N TYR A 175 6.06 -17.32 -1.68
CA TYR A 175 4.97 -16.45 -2.09
C TYR A 175 5.29 -14.96 -1.87
N ALA A 176 5.90 -14.64 -0.73
CA ALA A 176 6.16 -13.27 -0.31
C ALA A 176 7.13 -12.51 -1.23
N ILE A 177 8.12 -13.20 -1.82
CA ILE A 177 9.13 -12.57 -2.70
C ILE A 177 8.48 -11.75 -3.83
N GLN A 178 7.45 -12.29 -4.48
CA GLN A 178 6.78 -11.60 -5.60
C GLN A 178 6.13 -10.28 -5.16
N TRP A 179 5.47 -10.29 -4.01
CA TRP A 179 4.82 -9.12 -3.43
C TRP A 179 5.81 -8.06 -2.94
N ILE A 180 6.91 -8.50 -2.31
CA ILE A 180 8.00 -7.63 -1.85
C ILE A 180 8.61 -6.91 -3.05
N GLU A 181 9.03 -7.65 -4.08
CA GLU A 181 9.64 -7.06 -5.27
C GLU A 181 8.67 -6.13 -6.02
N GLN A 182 7.40 -6.53 -6.17
CA GLN A 182 6.39 -5.69 -6.79
C GLN A 182 6.22 -4.36 -6.04
N ARG A 183 6.09 -4.40 -4.71
CA ARG A 183 5.87 -3.19 -3.91
C ARG A 183 7.06 -2.24 -3.97
N ILE A 184 8.28 -2.76 -3.95
CA ILE A 184 9.52 -1.99 -4.12
C ILE A 184 9.58 -1.34 -5.51
N ARG A 185 9.30 -2.09 -6.59
CA ARG A 185 9.29 -1.53 -7.95
C ARG A 185 8.28 -0.39 -8.09
N MET A 186 7.09 -0.52 -7.48
CA MET A 186 6.10 0.55 -7.45
C MET A 186 6.60 1.78 -6.68
N ALA A 187 7.33 1.58 -5.58
CA ALA A 187 7.90 2.68 -4.80
C ALA A 187 8.96 3.46 -5.57
N LEU A 188 9.85 2.75 -6.26
CA LEU A 188 10.86 3.36 -7.13
C LEU A 188 10.20 4.19 -8.24
N LYS A 189 9.15 3.66 -8.88
CA LYS A 189 8.41 4.42 -9.89
C LYS A 189 7.84 5.73 -9.33
N ARG A 190 7.23 5.67 -8.14
CA ARG A 190 6.71 6.88 -7.46
C ARG A 190 7.82 7.85 -7.06
N CYS A 191 9.01 7.35 -6.69
CA CYS A 191 10.15 8.20 -6.35
C CYS A 191 10.58 9.04 -7.55
N VAL A 192 10.75 8.40 -8.70
CA VAL A 192 11.11 9.09 -9.96
C VAL A 192 10.04 10.11 -10.36
N GLU A 193 8.75 9.76 -10.23
CA GLU A 193 7.66 10.70 -10.51
C GLU A 193 7.69 11.93 -9.58
N ARG A 194 7.99 11.74 -8.29
CA ARG A 194 8.13 12.85 -7.32
C ARG A 194 9.34 13.73 -7.64
N GLU A 195 10.50 13.16 -7.93
CA GLU A 195 11.69 13.92 -8.32
C GLU A 195 11.43 14.80 -9.55
N TRP A 196 10.69 14.27 -10.54
CA TRP A 196 10.26 15.04 -11.70
C TRP A 196 9.29 16.17 -11.34
N GLN A 197 8.31 15.92 -10.47
CA GLN A 197 7.39 16.94 -10.00
C GLN A 197 8.13 18.05 -9.23
N ASP A 198 9.05 17.68 -8.34
CA ASP A 198 9.83 18.62 -7.54
C ASP A 198 10.77 19.46 -8.41
N ALA A 199 11.43 18.86 -9.41
CA ALA A 199 12.28 19.58 -10.36
C ALA A 199 11.48 20.55 -11.25
N VAL A 200 10.31 20.14 -11.71
CA VAL A 200 9.40 21.00 -12.47
C VAL A 200 8.93 22.16 -11.59
N VAL A 201 8.38 21.89 -10.40
CA VAL A 201 7.92 22.94 -9.47
C VAL A 201 9.05 23.91 -9.11
N ALA A 202 10.26 23.42 -8.80
CA ALA A 202 11.40 24.26 -8.50
C ALA A 202 11.76 25.19 -9.67
N HIS A 203 11.68 24.71 -10.91
CA HIS A 203 11.89 25.54 -12.11
C HIS A 203 10.82 26.65 -12.26
N TRP A 204 9.54 26.34 -12.03
CA TRP A 204 8.46 27.34 -12.12
C TRP A 204 8.44 28.34 -10.95
N VAL A 205 8.88 27.93 -9.74
CA VAL A 205 8.92 28.79 -8.55
C VAL A 205 10.12 29.75 -8.59
N THR A 206 11.22 29.37 -9.25
CA THR A 206 12.42 30.21 -9.38
C THR A 206 12.42 31.12 -10.60
N ASP A 207 11.46 30.97 -11.52
CA ASP A 207 11.30 31.91 -12.62
C ASP A 207 10.73 33.25 -12.11
N ALA A 208 11.63 34.13 -11.67
CA ALA A 208 11.30 35.46 -11.18
C ALA A 208 10.62 36.36 -12.23
N ALA A 209 10.62 35.98 -13.52
CA ALA A 209 9.82 36.64 -14.54
C ALA A 209 8.34 36.28 -14.42
N PHE A 210 8.03 35.03 -14.11
CA PHE A 210 6.68 34.52 -13.97
C PHE A 210 5.96 35.07 -12.72
N LEU A 211 6.65 35.11 -11.56
CA LEU A 211 6.12 35.75 -10.35
C LEU A 211 5.88 37.26 -10.53
N ARG A 212 6.74 37.95 -11.31
CA ARG A 212 6.54 39.36 -11.65
C ARG A 212 5.30 39.59 -12.51
N THR A 213 5.01 38.71 -13.46
CA THR A 213 3.79 38.79 -14.28
C THR A 213 2.51 38.55 -13.47
N ILE A 214 2.55 37.67 -12.47
CA ILE A 214 1.41 37.46 -11.56
C ILE A 214 1.22 38.65 -10.61
N CYS A 215 2.29 39.15 -9.97
CA CYS A 215 2.21 40.31 -9.08
C CYS A 215 1.80 41.60 -9.81
N LEU A 216 2.18 41.78 -11.07
CA LEU A 216 1.74 42.94 -11.88
C LEU A 216 0.30 42.82 -12.39
N GLY A 217 -0.28 41.60 -12.43
CA GLY A 217 -1.67 41.35 -12.81
C GLY A 217 -2.67 41.38 -11.65
N MET A 218 -2.20 41.18 -10.42
CA MET A 218 -2.97 41.31 -9.17
C MET A 218 -2.57 42.61 -8.48
N GLY A 219 -3.10 43.75 -8.95
CA GLY A 219 -2.70 45.09 -8.53
C GLY A 219 -2.47 45.24 -7.01
N CYS A 220 -1.21 45.46 -6.65
CA CYS A 220 -0.73 46.09 -5.42
C CYS A 220 0.22 47.22 -5.84
#